data_AF-A0A0J8A894-F1
#
_entry.id   AF-A0A0J8A894-F1
#
_cell.length_a   1.000
_cell.length_b   1.000
_cell.length_c   1.000
_cell.angle_alpha   90.00
_cell.angle_beta   90.00
_cell.angle_gamma   90.00
#
_symmetry.space_group_name_H-M   'P 1'
#
loop_
_entity.id
_entity.type
_entity.pdbx_description
1 polymer ?
#
loop_
_entity_poly.entity_id
_entity_poly.type
_entity_poly.pdbx_seq_one_letter_code
_entity_poly.pdbx_strand_id
1 'polypeptide(L)' 'MFSLGANVAAVAKLLERHLKIVMISRAERLRLDFDLGLKVSMPKGWSFDDENADPFARLKAAGIEWDQIESNVA' A
#
# COMPACT_ATOMS: atom_id res chain seq x y z
N MET A 1 -14.17 -10.52 15.71
CA MET A 1 -12.78 -10.40 16.17
C MET A 1 -12.44 -9.02 16.76
N PHE A 2 -13.42 -8.17 17.16
CA PHE A 2 -13.14 -6.80 17.65
C PHE A 2 -13.97 -6.38 18.87
N SER A 3 -14.20 -7.28 19.83
CA SER A 3 -15.01 -6.95 21.02
C SER A 3 -14.29 -6.14 22.10
N LEU A 4 -12.98 -5.85 21.95
CA LEU A 4 -12.17 -5.15 22.96
C LEU A 4 -11.39 -3.92 22.44
N GLY A 5 -11.52 -3.57 21.16
CA GLY A 5 -10.73 -2.50 20.53
C GLY A 5 -9.24 -2.86 20.38
N ALA A 6 -8.58 -2.30 19.37
CA ALA A 6 -7.14 -2.46 19.20
C ALA A 6 -6.39 -1.37 19.99
N ASN A 7 -5.26 -1.73 20.60
CA ASN A 7 -4.37 -0.77 21.25
C ASN A 7 -3.86 0.26 20.22
N VAL A 8 -3.83 1.55 20.58
CA VAL A 8 -3.31 2.64 19.74
C VAL A 8 -1.91 2.34 19.21
N ALA A 9 -1.02 1.76 20.01
CA ALA A 9 0.33 1.39 19.58
C ALA A 9 0.32 0.29 18.50
N ALA A 10 -0.64 -0.63 18.55
CA ALA A 10 -0.80 -1.65 17.52
C ALA A 10 -1.31 -1.03 16.21
N VAL A 11 -2.24 -0.08 16.29
CA VAL A 11 -2.73 0.67 15.13
C VAL A 11 -1.61 1.52 14.51
N ALA A 12 -0.80 2.19 15.33
CA ALA A 12 0.34 2.98 14.85
C ALA A 12 1.34 2.12 14.07
N LYS A 13 1.72 0.95 14.61
CA LYS A 13 2.60 -0.01 13.91
C LYS A 13 2.01 -0.52 12.60
N LEU A 14 0.70 -0.77 12.56
CA LEU A 14 -0.01 -1.19 11.36
C LEU A 14 0.07 -0.13 10.26
N LEU A 15 -0.20 1.13 10.63
CA LEU A 15 -0.11 2.27 9.71
C LEU A 15 1.34 2.50 9.24
N GLU A 16 2.30 2.52 10.15
CA GLU A 16 3.71 2.71 9.82
C GLU A 16 4.22 1.65 8.83
N ARG A 17 3.72 0.41 8.94
CA ARG A 17 4.09 -0.69 8.04
C ARG A 17 3.39 -0.59 6.68
N HIS A 18 2.07 -0.44 6.67
CA HIS A 18 1.26 -0.65 5.47
C HIS A 18 0.81 0.62 4.76
N LEU A 19 0.82 1.78 5.43
CA LEU A 19 0.43 3.04 4.82
C LEU A 19 1.65 3.74 4.24
N LYS A 20 1.85 3.57 2.93
CA LYS A 20 2.88 4.27 2.16
C LYS A 20 2.22 5.15 1.11
N ILE A 21 2.73 6.38 0.97
CA ILE A 21 2.23 7.35 0.01
C ILE A 21 3.30 7.54 -1.06
N VAL A 22 2.91 7.39 -2.32
CA VAL A 22 3.78 7.60 -3.48
C VAL A 22 3.11 8.57 -4.45
N MET A 23 3.92 9.31 -5.19
CA MET A 23 3.43 10.14 -6.29
C MET A 23 3.58 9.37 -7.60
N ILE A 24 2.51 9.28 -8.39
CA ILE A 24 2.50 8.64 -9.70
C ILE A 24 1.90 9.59 -10.74
N SER A 25 2.29 9.44 -11.99
CA SER A 25 1.77 10.21 -13.11
C SER A 25 0.32 9.83 -13.45
N ARG A 26 -0.33 10.69 -14.24
CA ARG A 26 -1.68 10.44 -14.73
C ARG A 26 -1.77 9.17 -15.59
N ALA A 27 -0.73 8.88 -16.39
CA ALA A 27 -0.69 7.70 -17.25
C ALA A 27 -0.55 6.42 -16.43
N GLU A 28 0.32 6.42 -15.43
CA GLU A 28 0.49 5.28 -14.50
C GLU A 28 -0.79 5.02 -13.70
N ARG A 29 -1.45 6.09 -13.24
CA ARG A 29 -2.76 5.98 -12.59
C ARG A 29 -3.80 5.34 -13.50
N LEU A 30 -3.87 5.72 -14.78
CA LEU A 30 -4.81 5.12 -15.73
C LEU A 30 -4.58 3.61 -15.86
N ARG A 31 -3.32 3.21 -15.99
CA ARG A 31 -2.92 1.80 -16.06
C ARG A 31 -3.30 1.02 -14.80
N LEU A 32 -2.95 1.54 -13.63
CA LEU A 32 -3.24 0.88 -12.35
C LEU A 32 -4.75 0.79 -12.09
N ASP A 33 -5.47 1.89 -12.31
CA ASP A 33 -6.88 1.99 -11.95
C ASP A 33 -7.80 1.23 -12.92
N PHE A 34 -7.59 1.38 -14.23
CA PHE A 34 -8.54 0.92 -15.25
C PHE A 34 -8.04 -0.28 -16.03
N ASP A 35 -6.80 -0.26 -16.52
CA ASP A 35 -6.27 -1.37 -17.32
C ASP A 35 -6.08 -2.62 -16.47
N LEU A 36 -5.64 -2.45 -15.21
CA LEU A 36 -5.38 -3.53 -14.27
C LEU A 36 -6.45 -3.70 -13.19
N GLY A 37 -7.31 -2.70 -12.98
CA GLY A 37 -8.37 -2.77 -11.96
C GLY A 37 -7.85 -2.82 -10.51
N LEU A 38 -6.61 -2.42 -10.27
CA LEU A 38 -5.93 -2.55 -8.97
C LEU A 38 -6.25 -1.42 -7.98
N LYS A 39 -7.11 -0.47 -8.37
CA LYS A 39 -7.60 0.58 -7.45
C LYS A 39 -8.35 -0.02 -6.25
N VAL A 40 -9.18 -1.02 -6.51
CA VAL A 40 -10.10 -1.64 -5.53
C VAL A 40 -9.77 -3.09 -5.26
N SER A 41 -8.76 -3.66 -5.92
CA SER A 41 -8.37 -5.06 -5.79
C SER A 41 -6.89 -5.18 -5.46
N MET A 42 -6.51 -6.36 -4.97
CA MET A 42 -5.11 -6.70 -4.75
C MET A 42 -4.61 -7.65 -5.84
N PRO A 43 -3.31 -7.58 -6.20
CA PRO A 43 -2.71 -8.54 -7.12
C PRO A 43 -2.88 -9.98 -6.62
N LYS A 44 -2.90 -10.92 -7.56
CA LYS A 44 -3.04 -12.36 -7.25
C LYS A 44 -1.93 -12.82 -6.28
N GLY A 45 -2.32 -13.56 -5.26
CA GLY A 45 -1.39 -14.13 -4.27
C GLY A 45 -1.04 -13.18 -3.12
N TRP A 46 -1.51 -11.94 -3.14
CA TRP A 46 -1.36 -11.03 -2.01
C TRP A 46 -2.37 -11.35 -0.91
N SER A 47 -1.93 -11.29 0.35
CA SER A 47 -2.78 -11.44 1.54
C SER A 47 -2.43 -10.37 2.57
N PHE A 48 -3.44 -9.83 3.25
CA PHE A 48 -3.23 -8.90 4.36
C PHE A 48 -2.71 -9.60 5.62
N ASP A 49 -3.04 -10.89 5.79
CA ASP A 49 -2.63 -11.68 6.94
C ASP A 49 -1.17 -12.14 6.84
N ASP A 50 -0.52 -11.93 5.69
CA ASP A 50 0.92 -12.18 5.55
C ASP A 50 1.70 -11.08 6.27
N GLU A 51 2.53 -11.47 7.25
CA GLU A 51 3.40 -10.53 7.95
C GLU A 51 4.38 -9.82 7.02
N ASN A 52 4.67 -10.38 5.83
CA ASN A 52 5.53 -9.78 4.82
C ASN A 52 4.75 -9.13 3.67
N ALA A 53 3.45 -8.86 3.86
CA ALA A 53 2.60 -8.23 2.86
C ALA A 53 3.21 -6.91 2.36
N ASP A 54 3.58 -6.90 1.08
CA ASP A 54 4.25 -5.77 0.45
C ASP A 54 3.27 -4.58 0.29
N PRO A 55 3.53 -3.41 0.94
CA PRO A 55 2.67 -2.24 0.82
C PRO A 55 2.66 -1.65 -0.60
N PHE A 56 3.63 -2.01 -1.44
CA PHE A 56 3.75 -1.53 -2.81
C PHE A 56 3.33 -2.56 -3.87
N ALA A 57 2.69 -3.66 -3.47
CA ALA A 57 2.31 -4.76 -4.38
C ALA A 57 1.56 -4.30 -5.63
N ARG A 58 0.65 -3.32 -5.50
CA ARG A 58 -0.11 -2.75 -6.64
C ARG A 58 0.78 -2.04 -7.64
N LEU A 59 1.76 -1.27 -7.16
CA LEU A 59 2.69 -0.54 -8.00
C LEU A 59 3.60 -1.50 -8.76
N LYS A 60 4.14 -2.52 -8.07
CA LYS A 60 4.94 -3.58 -8.71
C LYS A 60 4.16 -4.33 -9.77
N ALA A 61 2.91 -4.72 -9.48
CA ALA A 61 2.04 -5.37 -10.46
C ALA A 61 1.74 -4.47 -11.67
N ALA A 62 1.71 -3.16 -11.47
CA ALA A 62 1.53 -2.18 -12.54
C ALA A 62 2.83 -1.81 -13.28
N GLY A 63 4.00 -2.28 -12.81
CA GLY A 63 5.30 -1.90 -13.36
C GLY A 63 5.62 -0.41 -13.19
N ILE A 64 5.16 0.18 -12.09
CA ILE A 64 5.41 1.58 -11.73
C ILE A 64 6.61 1.62 -10.78
N GLU A 65 7.59 2.47 -11.06
CA GLU A 65 8.70 2.75 -10.15
C GLU A 65 8.38 3.99 -9.31
N TRP A 66 8.93 4.06 -8.10
CA TRP A 66 8.70 5.20 -7.21
C TRP A 66 9.96 5.48 -6.39
N ASP A 67 10.21 6.76 -6.17
CA ASP A 67 11.27 7.22 -5.27
C ASP A 67 10.76 7.26 -3.83
N GLN A 68 11.64 6.99 -2.87
CA GLN A 68 11.33 7.28 -1.49
C GLN A 68 11.41 8.79 -1.27
N ILE A 69 10.28 9.39 -0.88
CA ILE A 69 10.28 10.74 -0.35
C ILE A 69 10.89 10.65 1.06
N GLU A 70 12.16 11.04 1.20
CA GLU A 70 12.74 11.18 2.54
C GLU A 70 11.96 12.23 3.32
N SER A 71 11.37 11.79 4.42
CA SER A 71 10.66 12.67 5.33
C SER A 71 11.71 13.34 6.22
N ASN A 72 12.23 14.50 5.82
CA ASN A 72 12.98 15.36 6.74
C ASN A 72 12.00 15.91 7.78
N VAL A 73 11.74 15.13 8.82
CA VAL A 73 11.09 15.60 10.03
C VAL A 73 12.21 16.07 10.95
N ALA A 74 12.40 17.39 10.99
CA ALA A 74 13.25 18.07 11.96
C ALA A 74 12.63 18.03 13.37
#